data_AF-J9R4S0-F1
#
_entry.id   AF-J9R4S0-F1
#
_cell.length_a   1.000
_cell.length_b   1.000
_cell.length_c   1.000
_cell.angle_alpha   90.00
_cell.angle_beta   90.00
_cell.angle_gamma   90.00
#
_symmetry.space_group_name_H-M   'P 1'
#
loop_
_entity.id
_entity.type
_entity.pdbx_description
1 polymer ?
#
loop_
_entity_poly.entity_id
_entity_poly.type
_entity_poly.pdbx_seq_one_letter_code
_entity_poly.pdbx_strand_id
1 'polypeptide(L)'
;MTGDIVTASPSQKGWENFCTFFSKQKLPWTIVLGNHDHEAEWTKDQIASHLKKCPYFQGYNLPVSGVLNHSLNIYSNKDTSISKAKLLLADSHDYVDNSAFGKYDWVKLDQIQWLQKEAQHSEEYHLPTLLFLHIPLPEYEAGKSLGKESIASPQVNSGLFSHLLPYKTFLGTFCGHDHDNNFEILHRGKSLVYGNVSGVEAYGSLPRGGRLITLKENELSFRTKILSGTPLQFSTTYHHPSGLKEVTDKDTLIKSISKSAHIELKQGISYRYAEGKITSAQEIKKLKTSSIGIASTIEIPHNVSSTHFGLEFNGYLLIPETNRYRLNLRSDDGSVLYLHNKEQINNDGGHSAKTVSKELVLEKGYHPINLLYFQGTMGKELSLSIETIRGELTPELFHD
;
A
#
# COMPACT_ATOMS: atom_id res chain seq x y z
N MET A 1 8.27 10.71 14.99
CA MET A 1 7.15 10.18 15.80
C MET A 1 5.91 11.00 15.48
N THR A 2 4.73 10.42 15.57
CA THR A 2 3.49 10.99 15.01
C THR A 2 2.55 11.53 16.09
N GLY A 3 3.04 12.39 16.99
CA GLY A 3 2.21 13.09 17.99
C GLY A 3 1.79 12.29 19.23
N ASP A 4 1.11 12.99 20.13
CA ASP A 4 0.58 12.52 21.42
C ASP A 4 1.64 11.87 22.31
N ILE A 5 2.71 12.63 22.52
CA ILE A 5 3.87 12.22 23.30
C ILE A 5 3.70 12.59 24.77
N VAL A 6 3.29 13.83 25.06
CA VAL A 6 3.10 14.33 26.42
C VAL A 6 1.73 14.98 26.51
N THR A 7 0.77 14.24 27.09
CA THR A 7 -0.65 14.59 27.07
C THR A 7 -1.20 14.98 28.44
N ALA A 8 -0.34 15.05 29.46
CA ALA A 8 -0.74 15.30 30.84
C ALA A 8 0.27 16.17 31.60
N SER A 9 -0.23 16.82 32.65
CA SER A 9 0.56 17.65 33.56
C SER A 9 1.44 16.80 34.50
N PRO A 10 2.66 17.26 34.85
CA PRO A 10 3.28 18.51 34.42
C PRO A 10 3.98 18.38 33.05
N SER A 11 3.43 19.03 32.01
CA SER A 11 3.88 18.83 30.62
C SER A 11 5.33 19.26 30.38
N GLN A 12 5.78 20.35 31.01
CA GLN A 12 7.18 20.79 30.94
C GLN A 12 8.15 19.67 31.32
N LYS A 13 7.91 19.01 32.45
CA LYS A 13 8.77 17.92 32.93
C LYS A 13 8.69 16.71 32.01
N GLY A 14 7.51 16.44 31.44
CA GLY A 14 7.33 15.41 30.41
C GLY A 14 8.22 15.65 29.20
N TRP A 15 8.18 16.85 28.63
CA TRP A 15 9.01 17.24 27.49
C TRP A 15 10.51 17.25 27.81
N GLU A 16 10.90 17.74 29.00
CA GLU A 16 12.30 17.69 29.47
C GLU A 16 12.82 16.25 29.58
N ASN A 17 12.02 15.35 30.15
CA ASN A 17 12.35 13.92 30.24
C ASN A 17 12.47 13.28 28.85
N PHE A 18 11.55 13.62 27.95
CA PHE A 18 11.57 13.13 26.57
C PHE A 18 12.82 13.58 25.83
N CYS A 19 13.19 14.86 25.91
CA CYS A 19 14.44 15.37 25.33
C CYS A 19 15.67 14.72 25.98
N THR A 20 15.64 14.49 27.29
CA THR A 20 16.73 13.81 28.02
C THR A 20 16.93 12.38 27.53
N PHE A 21 15.86 11.65 27.22
CA PHE A 21 15.94 10.30 26.67
C PHE A 21 16.74 10.29 25.36
N PHE A 22 16.37 11.10 24.37
CA PHE A 22 17.07 11.16 23.09
C PHE A 22 18.48 11.71 23.21
N SER A 23 18.69 12.69 24.09
CA SER A 23 20.03 13.21 24.38
C SER A 23 20.98 12.12 24.87
N LYS A 24 20.49 11.18 25.71
CA LYS A 24 21.29 10.05 26.19
C LYS A 24 21.58 9.03 25.08
N GLN A 25 20.64 8.83 24.17
CA GLN A 25 20.82 7.90 23.04
C GLN A 25 21.68 8.46 21.91
N LYS A 26 21.89 9.79 21.85
CA LYS A 26 22.60 10.48 20.76
C LYS A 26 22.02 10.19 19.37
N LEU A 27 20.72 9.98 19.30
CA LEU A 27 20.00 9.66 18.07
C LEU A 27 19.31 10.90 17.52
N PRO A 28 19.47 11.23 16.22
CA PRO A 28 18.63 12.20 15.56
C PRO A 28 17.15 11.82 15.67
N TRP A 29 16.31 12.79 15.98
CA TRP A 29 14.88 12.55 16.14
C TRP A 29 14.05 13.74 15.68
N THR A 30 12.81 13.46 15.29
CA THR A 30 11.83 14.48 14.96
C THR A 30 10.42 13.99 15.26
N ILE A 31 9.47 14.91 15.34
CA ILE A 31 8.05 14.67 15.61
C ILE A 31 7.15 15.56 14.76
N VAL A 32 5.92 15.13 14.55
CA VAL A 32 4.76 16.03 14.44
C VAL A 32 4.04 16.02 15.80
N LEU A 33 3.33 17.10 16.13
CA LEU A 33 2.49 17.15 17.33
C LEU A 33 1.10 16.60 17.02
N GLY A 34 0.49 15.99 18.04
CA GLY A 34 -0.89 15.54 18.00
C GLY A 34 -1.85 16.48 18.72
N ASN A 35 -3.13 16.12 18.70
CA ASN A 35 -4.18 16.94 19.28
C ASN A 35 -4.12 16.97 20.80
N HIS A 36 -3.58 15.94 21.46
CA HIS A 36 -3.48 15.89 22.91
C HIS A 36 -2.20 16.55 23.45
N ASP A 37 -1.18 16.79 22.62
CA ASP A 37 0.12 17.32 23.08
C ASP A 37 0.03 18.71 23.72
N HIS A 38 -1.00 19.50 23.37
CA HIS A 38 -1.19 20.88 23.84
C HIS A 38 -2.37 21.05 24.80
N GLU A 39 -3.00 19.94 25.24
CA GLU A 39 -4.17 19.97 26.14
C GLU A 39 -3.77 20.20 27.61
N ALA A 40 -2.47 20.13 27.91
CA ALA A 40 -1.91 20.43 29.22
C ALA A 40 -1.49 21.92 29.32
N GLU A 41 -0.36 22.22 29.97
CA GLU A 41 0.03 23.62 30.27
C GLU A 41 0.67 24.39 29.10
N TRP A 42 1.21 23.71 28.09
CA TRP A 42 1.96 24.34 27.00
C TRP A 42 1.18 24.31 25.69
N THR A 43 1.17 25.46 25.00
CA THR A 43 0.71 25.57 23.61
C THR A 43 1.65 24.83 22.66
N LYS A 44 1.14 24.45 21.48
CA LYS A 44 1.94 23.88 20.38
C LYS A 44 3.17 24.73 20.03
N ASP A 45 3.07 26.05 20.03
CA ASP A 45 4.20 26.97 19.78
C ASP A 45 5.26 26.95 20.88
N GLN A 46 4.84 26.88 22.15
CA GLN A 46 5.76 26.75 23.29
C GLN A 46 6.50 25.41 23.25
N ILE A 47 5.78 24.33 22.94
CA ILE A 47 6.35 22.99 22.75
C ILE A 47 7.38 23.04 21.61
N ALA A 48 6.99 23.52 20.43
CA ALA A 48 7.88 23.63 19.27
C ALA A 48 9.14 24.47 19.58
N SER A 49 8.98 25.57 20.31
CA SER A 49 10.09 26.44 20.73
C SER A 49 11.03 25.76 21.74
N HIS A 50 10.50 24.89 22.60
CA HIS A 50 11.30 24.08 23.52
C HIS A 50 12.06 22.98 22.77
N LEU A 51 11.37 22.20 21.92
CA LEU A 51 11.97 21.06 21.21
C LEU A 51 13.13 21.47 20.30
N LYS A 52 13.07 22.65 19.67
CA LYS A 52 14.17 23.23 18.89
C LYS A 52 15.48 23.42 19.68
N LYS A 53 15.41 23.47 21.01
CA LYS A 53 16.57 23.58 21.90
C LYS A 53 17.09 22.21 22.37
N CYS A 54 16.35 21.14 22.11
CA CYS A 54 16.72 19.81 22.56
C CYS A 54 17.82 19.20 21.70
N PRO A 55 18.81 18.52 22.30
CA PRO A 55 19.87 17.84 21.55
C PRO A 55 19.32 16.86 20.52
N TYR A 56 19.96 16.83 19.34
CA TYR A 56 19.65 15.93 18.22
C TYR A 56 18.26 16.11 17.57
N PHE A 57 17.44 17.06 18.02
CA PHE A 57 16.17 17.36 17.36
C PHE A 57 16.41 17.95 15.96
N GLN A 58 15.71 17.41 14.96
CA GLN A 58 15.85 17.83 13.55
C GLN A 58 14.68 18.70 13.06
N GLY A 59 13.62 18.86 13.86
CA GLY A 59 12.43 19.58 13.45
C GLY A 59 12.62 21.10 13.44
N TYR A 60 11.96 21.76 12.50
CA TYR A 60 11.88 23.21 12.39
C TYR A 60 10.46 23.61 11.95
N ASN A 61 10.19 24.92 11.83
CA ASN A 61 8.88 25.39 11.37
C ASN A 61 9.03 26.18 10.07
N LEU A 62 8.40 25.68 9.01
CA LEU A 62 8.19 26.44 7.78
C LEU A 62 7.07 27.47 7.98
N PRO A 63 7.05 28.57 7.20
CA PRO A 63 6.05 29.62 7.31
C PRO A 63 4.73 29.22 6.61
N VAL A 64 4.14 28.11 7.06
CA VAL A 64 2.83 27.60 6.63
C VAL A 64 2.00 27.31 7.88
N SER A 65 0.69 27.18 7.73
CA SER A 65 -0.27 26.95 8.81
C SER A 65 0.11 25.76 9.70
N GLY A 66 -0.07 25.90 11.02
CA GLY A 66 0.31 24.92 12.04
C GLY A 66 1.76 25.06 12.52
N VAL A 67 2.24 24.09 13.29
CA VAL A 67 3.60 24.09 13.86
C VAL A 67 4.39 22.84 13.49
N LEU A 68 5.71 22.97 13.52
CA LEU A 68 6.66 21.91 13.17
C LEU A 68 6.39 21.29 11.79
N ASN A 69 5.92 22.11 10.83
CA ASN A 69 5.92 21.73 9.42
C ASN A 69 7.36 21.78 8.89
N HIS A 70 7.92 20.65 8.46
CA HIS A 70 9.30 20.59 7.98
C HIS A 70 9.56 19.39 7.06
N SER A 71 10.65 19.47 6.30
CA SER A 71 11.18 18.37 5.50
C SER A 71 12.57 17.97 5.98
N LEU A 72 12.86 16.67 5.92
CA LEU A 72 14.17 16.09 6.22
C LEU A 72 14.66 15.26 5.04
N ASN A 73 15.89 15.49 4.63
CA ASN A 73 16.55 14.62 3.66
C ASN A 73 17.26 13.48 4.40
N ILE A 74 17.14 12.27 3.84
CA ILE A 74 17.96 11.13 4.23
C ILE A 74 19.09 11.04 3.22
N TYR A 75 20.32 11.12 3.71
CA TYR A 75 21.50 11.18 2.86
C TYR A 75 22.08 9.80 2.57
N SER A 76 22.90 9.71 1.51
CA SER A 76 23.64 8.49 1.18
C SER A 76 24.59 8.10 2.32
N ASN A 77 24.76 6.80 2.52
CA ASN A 77 25.74 6.29 3.48
C ASN A 77 27.20 6.50 3.04
N LYS A 78 27.43 6.78 1.75
CA LYS A 78 28.76 7.04 1.16
C LYS A 78 29.08 8.52 1.04
N ASP A 79 28.07 9.35 0.82
CA ASP A 79 28.23 10.79 0.60
C ASP A 79 27.05 11.56 1.19
N THR A 80 27.31 12.26 2.30
CA THR A 80 26.29 13.02 3.04
C THR A 80 25.85 14.29 2.32
N SER A 81 26.46 14.66 1.20
CA SER A 81 25.97 15.74 0.33
C SER A 81 24.84 15.30 -0.59
N ILE A 82 24.66 13.99 -0.79
CA ILE A 82 23.68 13.43 -1.72
C ILE A 82 22.45 12.97 -0.96
N SER A 83 21.30 13.58 -1.29
CA SER A 83 20.00 13.14 -0.77
C SER A 83 19.53 11.88 -1.49
N LYS A 84 18.96 10.94 -0.73
CA LYS A 84 18.51 9.62 -1.21
C LYS A 84 17.08 9.27 -0.82
N ALA A 85 16.49 10.00 0.12
CA ALA A 85 15.06 9.99 0.40
C ALA A 85 14.65 11.31 1.05
N LYS A 86 13.35 11.56 1.14
CA LYS A 86 12.79 12.71 1.82
C LYS A 86 11.67 12.30 2.78
N LEU A 87 11.69 12.85 3.98
CA LEU A 87 10.60 12.74 4.94
C LEU A 87 9.92 14.10 5.03
N LEU A 88 8.60 14.13 4.86
CA LEU A 88 7.77 15.31 5.05
C LEU A 88 7.01 15.14 6.36
N LEU A 89 7.03 16.16 7.20
CA LEU A 89 6.35 16.18 8.49
C LEU A 89 5.43 17.39 8.49
N ALA A 90 4.13 17.15 8.62
CA ALA A 90 3.14 18.22 8.55
C ALA A 90 2.18 18.18 9.75
N ASP A 91 1.82 19.35 10.25
CA ASP A 91 0.77 19.50 11.25
C ASP A 91 -0.58 19.18 10.61
N SER A 92 -1.24 18.13 11.10
CA SER A 92 -2.59 17.77 10.66
C SER A 92 -3.68 18.57 11.35
N HIS A 93 -3.31 19.53 12.21
CA HIS A 93 -4.20 20.30 13.09
C HIS A 93 -4.91 19.39 14.11
N ASP A 94 -5.89 19.95 14.82
CA ASP A 94 -6.50 19.34 15.99
C ASP A 94 -8.01 19.16 15.80
N TYR A 95 -8.79 20.19 16.14
CA TYR A 95 -10.24 20.17 16.12
C TYR A 95 -10.78 21.37 15.35
N VAL A 96 -11.97 21.23 14.77
CA VAL A 96 -12.67 22.35 14.14
C VAL A 96 -13.47 23.15 15.17
N ASP A 97 -13.53 24.47 15.00
CA ASP A 97 -14.39 25.32 15.84
C ASP A 97 -15.88 25.13 15.53
N ASN A 98 -16.21 24.87 14.26
CA ASN A 98 -17.58 24.67 13.79
C ASN A 98 -17.88 23.18 13.64
N SER A 99 -18.67 22.64 14.57
CA SER A 99 -19.06 21.22 14.59
C SER A 99 -19.84 20.77 13.36
N ALA A 100 -20.41 21.68 12.56
CA ALA A 100 -21.02 21.34 11.27
C ALA A 100 -20.00 20.81 10.25
N PHE A 101 -18.70 21.03 10.46
CA PHE A 101 -17.61 20.51 9.62
C PHE A 101 -17.02 19.19 10.12
N GLY A 102 -17.55 18.64 11.22
CA GLY A 102 -17.08 17.41 11.85
C GLY A 102 -16.36 17.67 13.17
N LYS A 103 -15.44 16.77 13.54
CA LYS A 103 -14.66 16.85 14.78
C LYS A 103 -13.23 17.32 14.54
N TYR A 104 -12.52 16.66 13.62
CA TYR A 104 -11.10 16.90 13.38
C TYR A 104 -10.90 17.86 12.22
N ASP A 105 -9.90 18.73 12.39
CA ASP A 105 -9.50 19.69 11.38
C ASP A 105 -8.55 19.07 10.34
N TRP A 106 -8.29 19.76 9.24
CA TRP A 106 -7.54 19.26 8.08
C TRP A 106 -6.33 20.13 7.72
N VAL A 107 -5.37 19.53 7.02
CA VAL A 107 -4.20 20.21 6.44
C VAL A 107 -4.65 21.34 5.51
N LYS A 108 -4.11 22.55 5.72
CA LYS A 108 -4.51 23.80 5.05
C LYS A 108 -3.89 23.95 3.66
N LEU A 109 -4.43 24.89 2.88
CA LEU A 109 -4.06 25.11 1.48
C LEU A 109 -2.57 25.46 1.30
N ASP A 110 -2.01 26.30 2.17
CA ASP A 110 -0.59 26.69 2.13
C ASP A 110 0.35 25.49 2.43
N GLN A 111 -0.04 24.62 3.36
CA GLN A 111 0.66 23.36 3.61
C GLN A 111 0.57 22.42 2.40
N ILE A 112 -0.60 22.30 1.76
CA ILE A 112 -0.76 21.49 0.54
C ILE A 112 0.14 22.01 -0.58
N GLN A 113 0.19 23.33 -0.79
CA GLN A 113 1.05 23.96 -1.80
C GLN A 113 2.53 23.67 -1.52
N TRP A 114 2.96 23.76 -0.26
CA TRP A 114 4.31 23.39 0.13
C TRP A 114 4.60 21.89 -0.11
N LEU A 115 3.72 21.00 0.35
CA LEU A 115 3.87 19.55 0.18
C LEU A 115 3.92 19.15 -1.30
N GLN A 116 3.11 19.78 -2.14
CA GLN A 116 3.13 19.58 -3.59
C GLN A 116 4.46 20.01 -4.20
N LYS A 117 5.01 21.16 -3.78
CA LYS A 117 6.33 21.63 -4.23
C LYS A 117 7.45 20.67 -3.81
N GLU A 118 7.38 20.13 -2.59
CA GLU A 118 8.34 19.13 -2.12
C GLU A 118 8.25 17.83 -2.92
N ALA A 119 7.04 17.37 -3.23
CA ALA A 119 6.81 16.18 -4.04
C ALA A 119 7.28 16.37 -5.49
N GLN A 120 7.05 17.54 -6.08
CA GLN A 120 7.58 17.88 -7.41
C GLN A 120 9.11 17.85 -7.43
N HIS A 121 9.76 18.46 -6.43
CA HIS A 121 11.21 18.39 -6.30
C HIS A 121 11.68 16.95 -6.13
N SER A 122 11.02 16.16 -5.28
CA SER A 122 11.36 14.75 -5.12
C SER A 122 11.23 13.96 -6.42
N GLU A 123 10.25 14.26 -7.26
CA GLU A 123 10.09 13.63 -8.58
C GLU A 123 11.26 13.96 -9.52
N GLU A 124 11.67 15.24 -9.57
CA GLU A 124 12.82 15.70 -10.37
C GLU A 124 14.11 14.97 -9.98
N TYR A 125 14.35 14.81 -8.69
CA TYR A 125 15.56 14.19 -8.15
C TYR A 125 15.42 12.70 -7.81
N HIS A 126 14.29 12.08 -8.19
CA HIS A 126 14.00 10.66 -7.96
C HIS A 126 14.12 10.23 -6.48
N LEU A 127 13.67 11.08 -5.55
CA LEU A 127 13.78 10.87 -4.11
C LEU A 127 12.53 10.18 -3.54
N PRO A 128 12.60 8.92 -3.05
CA PRO A 128 11.49 8.31 -2.35
C PRO A 128 11.04 9.19 -1.18
N THR A 129 9.76 9.52 -1.13
CA THR A 129 9.19 10.54 -0.24
C THR A 129 8.05 9.98 0.59
N LEU A 130 8.13 10.14 1.91
CA LEU A 130 7.13 9.71 2.88
C LEU A 130 6.59 10.91 3.65
N LEU A 131 5.27 10.97 3.84
CA LEU A 131 4.61 12.00 4.65
C LEU A 131 4.19 11.46 6.00
N PHE A 132 4.48 12.19 7.07
CA PHE A 132 4.07 11.88 8.44
C PHE A 132 3.11 12.93 8.96
N LEU A 133 2.00 12.46 9.53
CA LEU A 133 0.91 13.23 10.11
C LEU A 133 0.56 12.64 11.48
N HIS A 134 -0.18 13.37 12.31
CA HIS A 134 -0.76 12.77 13.51
C HIS A 134 -2.12 12.17 13.18
N ILE A 135 -3.08 13.00 12.76
CA ILE A 135 -4.44 12.61 12.38
C ILE A 135 -4.42 11.97 10.98
N PRO A 136 -5.09 10.81 10.78
CA PRO A 136 -5.16 10.14 9.48
C PRO A 136 -5.90 10.99 8.43
N LEU A 137 -5.52 10.80 7.16
CA LEU A 137 -6.28 11.39 6.04
C LEU A 137 -7.61 10.66 5.83
N PRO A 138 -8.62 11.29 5.20
CA PRO A 138 -9.89 10.63 4.89
C PRO A 138 -9.75 9.34 4.08
N GLU A 139 -8.70 9.21 3.26
CA GLU A 139 -8.43 8.02 2.45
C GLU A 139 -8.14 6.76 3.29
N TYR A 140 -7.78 6.89 4.57
CA TYR A 140 -7.58 5.76 5.48
C TYR A 140 -8.87 4.95 5.72
N GLU A 141 -10.05 5.54 5.47
CA GLU A 141 -11.34 4.82 5.50
C GLU A 141 -11.34 3.58 4.59
N ALA A 142 -10.53 3.55 3.52
CA ALA A 142 -10.38 2.37 2.67
C ALA A 142 -9.84 1.13 3.42
N GLY A 143 -9.17 1.32 4.56
CA GLY A 143 -8.60 0.27 5.40
C GLY A 143 -9.39 -0.02 6.67
N LYS A 144 -10.54 0.63 6.89
CA LYS A 144 -11.30 0.56 8.15
C LYS A 144 -11.62 -0.86 8.63
N SER A 145 -11.89 -1.78 7.71
CA SER A 145 -12.20 -3.19 8.05
C SER A 145 -11.02 -3.97 8.63
N LEU A 146 -9.79 -3.46 8.49
CA LEU A 146 -8.56 -4.05 9.07
C LEU A 146 -8.24 -3.49 10.45
N GLY A 147 -8.87 -2.37 10.83
CA GLY A 147 -8.73 -1.72 12.13
C GLY A 147 -9.62 -2.34 13.20
N LYS A 148 -9.38 -1.99 14.46
CA LYS A 148 -10.26 -2.35 15.59
C LYS A 148 -11.14 -1.18 16.03
N GLU A 149 -10.95 -0.01 15.44
CA GLU A 149 -11.76 1.18 15.70
C GLU A 149 -12.03 1.96 14.40
N SER A 150 -12.86 3.00 14.50
CA SER A 150 -13.13 3.87 13.35
C SER A 150 -11.92 4.72 12.99
N ILE A 151 -11.86 5.21 11.76
CA ILE A 151 -10.79 6.11 11.32
C ILE A 151 -11.14 7.52 11.79
N ALA A 152 -10.35 8.08 12.71
CA ALA A 152 -10.57 9.43 13.23
C ALA A 152 -10.05 10.51 12.27
N SER A 153 -10.50 10.48 11.02
CA SER A 153 -10.11 11.45 9.98
C SER A 153 -11.05 12.66 9.92
N PRO A 154 -10.63 13.77 9.28
CA PRO A 154 -11.49 14.93 9.04
C PRO A 154 -12.66 14.59 8.12
N GLN A 155 -13.85 15.15 8.37
CA GLN A 155 -15.00 14.95 7.48
C GLN A 155 -14.90 15.80 6.20
N VAL A 156 -14.24 16.95 6.28
CA VAL A 156 -13.90 17.76 5.12
C VAL A 156 -12.57 17.27 4.55
N ASN A 157 -12.59 16.76 3.32
CA ASN A 157 -11.38 16.38 2.60
C ASN A 157 -10.78 17.62 1.92
N SER A 158 -9.58 18.02 2.34
CA SER A 158 -8.85 19.17 1.78
C SER A 158 -8.26 18.93 0.39
N GLY A 159 -8.31 17.69 -0.10
CA GLY A 159 -7.70 17.28 -1.36
C GLY A 159 -6.19 17.06 -1.28
N LEU A 160 -5.58 17.02 -0.09
CA LEU A 160 -4.14 16.78 0.06
C LEU A 160 -3.69 15.53 -0.70
N PHE A 161 -4.36 14.39 -0.49
CA PHE A 161 -3.97 13.14 -1.14
C PHE A 161 -4.03 13.22 -2.67
N SER A 162 -5.07 13.85 -3.23
CA SER A 162 -5.20 14.00 -4.69
C SER A 162 -4.11 14.86 -5.30
N HIS A 163 -3.57 15.84 -4.57
CA HIS A 163 -2.45 16.67 -5.04
C HIS A 163 -1.12 15.91 -5.04
N LEU A 164 -0.96 14.91 -4.17
CA LEU A 164 0.27 14.10 -4.09
C LEU A 164 0.23 12.82 -4.93
N LEU A 165 -0.97 12.35 -5.28
CA LEU A 165 -1.20 11.10 -6.01
C LEU A 165 -0.40 10.98 -7.34
N PRO A 166 -0.25 12.04 -8.17
CA PRO A 166 0.45 11.92 -9.46
C PRO A 166 1.96 11.66 -9.36
N TYR A 167 2.60 11.99 -8.24
CA TYR A 167 4.07 11.85 -8.10
C TYR A 167 4.45 10.40 -7.79
N LYS A 168 5.28 9.77 -8.62
CA LYS A 168 5.71 8.37 -8.42
C LYS A 168 6.61 8.22 -7.21
N THR A 169 7.39 9.25 -6.93
CA THR A 169 8.32 9.31 -5.80
C THR A 169 7.65 9.49 -4.45
N PHE A 170 6.41 10.01 -4.40
CA PHE A 170 5.59 10.00 -3.20
C PHE A 170 5.10 8.57 -2.94
N LEU A 171 5.59 7.90 -1.91
CA LEU A 171 5.30 6.48 -1.69
C LEU A 171 4.14 6.24 -0.74
N GLY A 172 3.84 7.18 0.17
CA GLY A 172 2.76 7.01 1.11
C GLY A 172 2.78 7.94 2.31
N THR A 173 1.81 7.72 3.19
CA THR A 173 1.61 8.46 4.44
C THR A 173 1.70 7.56 5.67
N PHE A 174 2.13 8.14 6.77
CA PHE A 174 2.22 7.52 8.09
C PHE A 174 1.48 8.39 9.11
N CYS A 175 0.61 7.79 9.94
CA CYS A 175 -0.13 8.51 10.97
C CYS A 175 -0.20 7.74 12.31
N GLY A 176 -0.67 8.43 13.35
CA GLY A 176 -0.95 7.90 14.68
C GLY A 176 -2.44 8.05 15.02
N HIS A 177 -2.72 8.64 16.19
CA HIS A 177 -4.05 9.03 16.69
C HIS A 177 -4.98 7.87 17.10
N ASP A 178 -5.22 6.94 16.20
CA ASP A 178 -6.07 5.77 16.43
C ASP A 178 -5.22 4.63 17.03
N HIS A 179 -5.28 4.46 18.35
CA HIS A 179 -4.35 3.61 19.11
C HIS A 179 -4.57 2.10 18.91
N ASP A 180 -5.75 1.71 18.45
CA ASP A 180 -6.15 0.34 18.15
C ASP A 180 -6.16 0.03 16.65
N ASN A 181 -5.66 0.97 15.82
CA ASN A 181 -5.36 0.77 14.41
C ASN A 181 -3.85 0.67 14.17
N ASN A 182 -3.41 -0.40 13.51
CA ASN A 182 -2.00 -0.59 13.12
C ASN A 182 -1.85 -1.21 11.72
N PHE A 183 -2.88 -1.08 10.89
CA PHE A 183 -2.87 -1.66 9.55
C PHE A 183 -1.98 -0.85 8.59
N GLU A 184 -1.68 -1.49 7.46
CA GLU A 184 -1.08 -0.88 6.28
C GLU A 184 -1.87 -1.35 5.06
N ILE A 185 -2.24 -0.42 4.19
CA ILE A 185 -2.91 -0.72 2.92
C ILE A 185 -2.24 -0.01 1.76
N LEU A 186 -2.37 -0.59 0.57
CA LEU A 186 -2.03 0.06 -0.68
C LEU A 186 -3.29 0.69 -1.27
N HIS A 187 -3.40 2.01 -1.17
CA HIS A 187 -4.52 2.78 -1.72
C HIS A 187 -4.04 3.56 -2.96
N ARG A 188 -4.57 3.22 -4.14
CA ARG A 188 -4.22 3.87 -5.42
C ARG A 188 -2.70 3.94 -5.66
N GLY A 189 -2.00 2.87 -5.32
CA GLY A 189 -0.54 2.77 -5.46
C GLY A 189 0.27 3.51 -4.40
N LYS A 190 -0.36 4.08 -3.37
CA LYS A 190 0.30 4.74 -2.24
C LYS A 190 0.03 3.97 -0.95
N SER A 191 1.02 3.82 -0.10
CA SER A 191 0.84 3.18 1.20
C SER A 191 0.16 4.14 2.17
N LEU A 192 -0.90 3.69 2.84
CA LEU A 192 -1.49 4.38 3.99
C LEU A 192 -1.20 3.53 5.23
N VAL A 193 -0.38 4.07 6.13
CA VAL A 193 0.23 3.29 7.20
C VAL A 193 -0.12 3.91 8.55
N TYR A 194 -0.67 3.11 9.47
CA TYR A 194 -0.71 3.48 10.88
C TYR A 194 0.59 3.10 11.58
N GLY A 195 0.98 3.89 12.56
CA GLY A 195 2.01 3.53 13.53
C GLY A 195 1.63 2.31 14.37
N ASN A 196 2.36 2.12 15.45
CA ASN A 196 1.92 1.23 16.53
C ASN A 196 2.00 2.04 17.82
N VAL A 197 0.97 1.92 18.65
CA VAL A 197 0.92 2.61 19.94
C VAL A 197 2.14 2.24 20.81
N SER A 198 2.84 3.26 21.31
CA SER A 198 4.04 3.10 22.15
C SER A 198 3.79 3.46 23.62
N GLY A 199 2.88 4.38 23.89
CA GLY A 199 2.62 4.89 25.24
C GLY A 199 2.01 3.85 26.17
N VAL A 200 2.50 3.79 27.41
CA VAL A 200 1.98 2.86 28.43
C VAL A 200 0.61 3.29 28.97
N GLU A 201 0.36 4.59 29.03
CA GLU A 201 -0.91 5.20 29.47
C GLU A 201 -1.89 5.43 28.31
N ALA A 202 -1.50 5.11 27.07
CA ALA A 202 -2.39 5.20 25.93
C ALA A 202 -3.56 4.22 26.06
N TYR A 203 -4.73 4.56 25.55
CA TYR A 203 -5.84 3.60 25.49
C TYR A 203 -5.56 2.46 24.50
N GLY A 204 -6.48 1.51 24.43
CA GLY A 204 -6.48 0.44 23.44
C GLY A 204 -5.91 -0.90 23.93
N SER A 205 -6.07 -1.90 23.08
CA SER A 205 -5.73 -3.30 23.34
C SER A 205 -4.48 -3.80 22.61
N LEU A 206 -3.98 -3.05 21.63
CA LEU A 206 -2.80 -3.44 20.87
C LEU A 206 -1.53 -3.51 21.74
N PRO A 207 -0.66 -4.51 21.52
CA PRO A 207 0.62 -4.59 22.21
C PRO A 207 1.47 -3.34 21.98
N ARG A 208 2.12 -2.85 23.04
CA ARG A 208 2.98 -1.67 22.95
C ARG A 208 4.22 -1.96 22.12
N GLY A 209 4.65 -0.96 21.37
CA GLY A 209 5.70 -1.13 20.39
C GLY A 209 5.86 0.07 19.47
N GLY A 210 6.47 -0.16 18.32
CA GLY A 210 6.64 0.84 17.27
C GLY A 210 6.68 0.21 15.89
N ARG A 211 6.67 1.04 14.85
CA ARG A 211 6.86 0.59 13.47
C ARG A 211 8.28 0.90 13.01
N LEU A 212 8.95 -0.12 12.47
CA LEU A 212 10.21 0.03 11.77
C LEU A 212 9.92 0.28 10.29
N ILE A 213 10.56 1.30 9.72
CA ILE A 213 10.53 1.62 8.29
C ILE A 213 11.95 1.42 7.76
N THR A 214 12.09 0.56 6.75
CA THR A 214 13.37 0.30 6.08
C THR A 214 13.32 0.86 4.68
N LEU A 215 14.11 1.90 4.43
CA LEU A 215 14.37 2.46 3.11
C LEU A 215 15.61 1.77 2.51
N LYS A 216 15.60 1.56 1.19
CA LYS A 216 16.77 1.08 0.46
C LYS A 216 17.25 2.15 -0.49
N GLU A 217 18.55 2.45 -0.42
CA GLU A 217 19.16 3.49 -1.23
C GLU A 217 18.98 3.20 -2.73
N ASN A 218 18.59 4.23 -3.49
CA ASN A 218 18.30 4.17 -4.93
C ASN A 218 17.09 3.29 -5.33
N GLU A 219 16.18 3.02 -4.40
CA GLU A 219 14.91 2.34 -4.71
C GLU A 219 13.71 3.20 -4.31
N LEU A 220 12.71 3.26 -5.19
CA LEU A 220 11.39 3.82 -4.89
C LEU A 220 10.54 2.80 -4.13
N SER A 221 11.09 2.29 -3.04
CA SER A 221 10.51 1.22 -2.24
C SER A 221 10.77 1.45 -0.76
N PHE A 222 9.90 0.89 0.07
CA PHE A 222 10.17 0.75 1.49
C PHE A 222 9.53 -0.54 2.01
N ARG A 223 10.01 -0.97 3.16
CA ARG A 223 9.43 -2.08 3.91
C ARG A 223 9.07 -1.64 5.30
N THR A 224 7.98 -2.18 5.85
CA THR A 224 7.63 -1.93 7.25
C THR A 224 7.33 -3.20 8.01
N LYS A 225 7.54 -3.14 9.32
CA LYS A 225 7.09 -4.16 10.26
C LYS A 225 6.87 -3.53 11.63
N ILE A 226 5.94 -4.10 12.39
CA ILE A 226 5.67 -3.69 13.76
C ILE A 226 6.59 -4.49 14.68
N LEU A 227 7.22 -3.82 15.63
CA LEU A 227 7.93 -4.41 16.76
C LEU A 227 7.09 -4.16 18.00
N SER A 228 6.52 -5.19 18.62
CA SER A 228 5.61 -5.02 19.76
C SER A 228 5.58 -6.21 20.71
N GLY A 229 5.00 -6.03 21.89
CA GLY A 229 4.77 -7.10 22.88
C GLY A 229 5.85 -7.24 23.94
N THR A 230 5.69 -8.23 24.82
CA THR A 230 6.65 -8.54 25.88
C THR A 230 6.82 -10.06 25.99
N PRO A 231 7.91 -10.65 25.47
CA PRO A 231 9.04 -9.99 24.81
C PRO A 231 8.66 -9.33 23.47
N LEU A 232 9.46 -8.35 23.04
CA LEU A 232 9.26 -7.68 21.76
C LEU A 232 9.42 -8.67 20.60
N GLN A 233 8.46 -8.68 19.68
CA GLN A 233 8.44 -9.53 18.49
C GLN A 233 8.12 -8.71 17.25
N PHE A 234 8.74 -9.08 16.12
CA PHE A 234 8.44 -8.49 14.83
C PHE A 234 7.20 -9.14 14.21
N SER A 235 6.32 -8.31 13.63
CA SER A 235 5.29 -8.76 12.70
C SER A 235 5.90 -9.18 11.36
N THR A 236 5.08 -9.81 10.51
CA THR A 236 5.39 -9.99 9.10
C THR A 236 5.71 -8.65 8.44
N THR A 237 6.70 -8.65 7.54
CA THR A 237 7.09 -7.46 6.78
C THR A 237 6.09 -7.17 5.67
N TYR A 238 5.76 -5.90 5.48
CA TYR A 238 4.98 -5.37 4.35
C TYR A 238 5.90 -4.67 3.35
N HIS A 239 5.60 -4.78 2.06
CA HIS A 239 6.43 -4.25 0.97
C HIS A 239 5.67 -3.22 0.14
N HIS A 240 6.21 -2.00 0.01
CA HIS A 240 5.82 -1.03 -1.00
C HIS A 240 6.72 -1.19 -2.24
N PRO A 241 6.22 -1.12 -3.49
CA PRO A 241 4.87 -0.69 -3.92
C PRO A 241 3.83 -1.80 -4.04
N SER A 242 4.20 -3.07 -3.89
CA SER A 242 3.28 -4.19 -4.13
C SER A 242 2.14 -4.28 -3.12
N GLY A 243 2.34 -3.75 -1.93
CA GLY A 243 1.41 -3.91 -0.84
C GLY A 243 1.31 -5.34 -0.29
N LEU A 244 2.30 -6.18 -0.59
CA LEU A 244 2.30 -7.60 -0.21
C LEU A 244 3.09 -7.82 1.08
N LYS A 245 2.62 -8.80 1.86
CA LYS A 245 3.30 -9.27 3.07
C LYS A 245 4.26 -10.42 2.75
N GLU A 246 5.36 -10.53 3.49
CA GLU A 246 6.22 -11.72 3.47
C GLU A 246 5.40 -13.00 3.74
N VAL A 247 5.89 -14.13 3.24
CA VAL A 247 5.32 -15.45 3.50
C VAL A 247 5.67 -15.89 4.93
N THR A 248 4.74 -16.52 5.60
CA THR A 248 4.91 -17.10 6.94
C THR A 248 4.50 -18.57 6.94
N ASP A 249 4.87 -19.32 7.98
CA ASP A 249 4.49 -20.73 8.13
C ASP A 249 2.97 -20.95 8.27
N LYS A 250 2.20 -19.88 8.52
CA LYS A 250 0.73 -19.91 8.60
C LYS A 250 0.07 -19.81 7.23
N ASP A 251 0.80 -19.39 6.20
CA ASP A 251 0.27 -19.25 4.85
C ASP A 251 0.12 -20.61 4.16
N THR A 252 -0.96 -20.75 3.39
CA THR A 252 -1.18 -21.97 2.60
C THR A 252 -0.38 -21.89 1.30
N LEU A 253 0.67 -22.69 1.20
CA LEU A 253 1.47 -22.85 -0.01
C LEU A 253 0.73 -23.72 -1.06
N ILE A 254 0.50 -23.17 -2.24
CA ILE A 254 0.06 -23.94 -3.41
C ILE A 254 1.30 -24.50 -4.09
N LYS A 255 1.40 -25.83 -4.12
CA LYS A 255 2.54 -26.53 -4.72
C LYS A 255 2.52 -26.42 -6.24
N SER A 256 3.70 -26.37 -6.82
CA SER A 256 3.90 -26.50 -8.25
C SER A 256 3.71 -27.95 -8.69
N ILE A 257 3.56 -28.19 -9.99
CA ILE A 257 3.67 -29.55 -10.53
C ILE A 257 5.12 -29.87 -10.85
N SER A 258 5.51 -31.11 -10.60
CA SER A 258 6.77 -31.65 -11.10
C SER A 258 6.66 -31.84 -12.60
N LYS A 259 7.61 -31.30 -13.38
CA LYS A 259 7.68 -31.58 -14.81
C LYS A 259 7.91 -33.09 -15.01
N SER A 260 6.96 -33.78 -15.62
CA SER A 260 7.14 -35.18 -16.03
C SER A 260 8.27 -35.27 -17.04
N ALA A 261 9.12 -36.30 -16.95
CA ALA A 261 10.22 -36.53 -17.90
C ALA A 261 9.76 -36.65 -19.37
N HIS A 262 8.46 -36.83 -19.61
CA HIS A 262 7.87 -37.04 -20.92
C HIS A 262 7.05 -35.86 -21.48
N ILE A 263 6.93 -34.74 -20.75
CA ILE A 263 6.16 -33.56 -21.20
C ILE A 263 7.12 -32.41 -21.50
N GLU A 264 7.26 -32.08 -22.78
CA GLU A 264 8.05 -30.94 -23.24
C GLU A 264 7.16 -29.70 -23.38
N LEU A 265 7.10 -28.91 -22.31
CA LEU A 265 6.39 -27.63 -22.32
C LEU A 265 7.02 -26.63 -23.30
N LYS A 266 6.18 -26.06 -24.16
CA LYS A 266 6.56 -25.02 -25.13
C LYS A 266 6.02 -23.66 -24.69
N GLN A 267 6.75 -22.59 -25.04
CA GLN A 267 6.34 -21.22 -24.72
C GLN A 267 4.97 -20.89 -25.35
N GLY A 268 4.15 -20.16 -24.61
CA GLY A 268 2.81 -19.73 -25.00
C GLY A 268 1.72 -20.58 -24.35
N ILE A 269 0.49 -20.09 -24.37
CA ILE A 269 -0.69 -20.72 -23.81
C ILE A 269 -1.64 -21.15 -24.94
N SER A 270 -2.22 -22.35 -24.82
CA SER A 270 -3.23 -22.78 -25.78
C SER A 270 -4.55 -22.05 -25.52
N TYR A 271 -5.30 -21.73 -26.57
CA TYR A 271 -6.64 -21.18 -26.43
C TYR A 271 -7.63 -21.85 -27.38
N ARG A 272 -8.88 -21.91 -26.94
CA ARG A 272 -10.05 -22.30 -27.71
C ARG A 272 -10.97 -21.09 -27.88
N TYR A 273 -11.36 -20.81 -29.11
CA TYR A 273 -12.32 -19.78 -29.46
C TYR A 273 -13.64 -20.40 -29.88
N ALA A 274 -14.74 -19.86 -29.40
CA ALA A 274 -16.09 -20.29 -29.76
C ALA A 274 -17.03 -19.09 -29.88
N GLU A 275 -17.85 -19.06 -30.93
CA GLU A 275 -18.86 -18.02 -31.13
C GLU A 275 -20.21 -18.45 -30.56
N GLY A 276 -20.92 -17.50 -29.94
CA GLY A 276 -22.24 -17.75 -29.40
C GLY A 276 -22.67 -16.73 -28.35
N LYS A 277 -23.98 -16.57 -28.19
CA LYS A 277 -24.57 -15.75 -27.14
C LYS A 277 -24.53 -16.52 -25.82
N ILE A 278 -23.76 -16.02 -24.86
CA ILE A 278 -23.63 -16.55 -23.51
C ILE A 278 -23.61 -15.39 -22.50
N THR A 279 -24.02 -15.67 -21.27
CA THR A 279 -24.06 -14.67 -20.18
C THR A 279 -23.12 -14.99 -19.02
N SER A 280 -22.35 -16.07 -19.13
CA SER A 280 -21.36 -16.51 -18.15
C SER A 280 -20.22 -17.27 -18.84
N ALA A 281 -19.02 -17.14 -18.29
CA ALA A 281 -17.82 -17.83 -18.74
C ALA A 281 -17.97 -19.36 -18.66
N GLN A 282 -18.81 -19.89 -17.77
CA GLN A 282 -19.05 -21.34 -17.68
C GLN A 282 -19.79 -21.90 -18.90
N GLU A 283 -20.54 -21.06 -19.61
CA GLU A 283 -21.34 -21.49 -20.76
C GLU A 283 -20.51 -21.70 -22.03
N ILE A 284 -19.24 -21.28 -22.04
CA ILE A 284 -18.31 -21.49 -23.16
C ILE A 284 -18.18 -22.97 -23.51
N LYS A 285 -18.33 -23.86 -22.52
CA LYS A 285 -18.32 -25.33 -22.69
C LYS A 285 -19.51 -25.84 -23.52
N LYS A 286 -20.61 -25.08 -23.59
CA LYS A 286 -21.80 -25.40 -24.38
C LYS A 286 -21.63 -25.01 -25.86
N LEU A 287 -20.67 -24.14 -26.17
CA LEU A 287 -20.44 -23.64 -27.52
C LEU A 287 -19.54 -24.58 -28.33
N LYS A 288 -19.86 -24.71 -29.62
CA LYS A 288 -19.02 -25.43 -30.57
C LYS A 288 -17.73 -24.63 -30.81
N THR A 289 -16.60 -25.31 -30.82
CA THR A 289 -15.31 -24.71 -31.13
C THR A 289 -15.29 -24.14 -32.55
N SER A 290 -14.96 -22.86 -32.66
CA SER A 290 -14.73 -22.17 -33.94
C SER A 290 -13.27 -22.31 -34.38
N SER A 291 -12.33 -22.12 -33.46
CA SER A 291 -10.90 -22.31 -33.71
C SER A 291 -10.11 -22.60 -32.43
N ILE A 292 -8.86 -23.03 -32.62
CA ILE A 292 -7.86 -23.18 -31.55
C ILE A 292 -6.58 -22.47 -31.98
N GLY A 293 -5.77 -22.08 -31.02
CA GLY A 293 -4.47 -21.47 -31.30
C GLY A 293 -3.55 -21.45 -30.08
N ILE A 294 -2.39 -20.82 -30.25
CA ILE A 294 -1.42 -20.55 -29.20
C ILE A 294 -1.23 -19.03 -29.11
N ALA A 295 -1.24 -18.49 -27.91
CA ALA A 295 -0.98 -17.08 -27.64
C ALA A 295 0.26 -16.94 -26.76
N SER A 296 1.02 -15.86 -26.90
CA SER A 296 2.16 -15.57 -26.01
C SER A 296 1.71 -14.99 -24.66
N THR A 297 0.54 -14.36 -24.62
CA THR A 297 -0.05 -13.68 -23.45
C THR A 297 -1.54 -14.01 -23.32
N ILE A 298 -2.13 -13.72 -22.16
CA ILE A 298 -3.58 -13.80 -21.95
C ILE A 298 -4.20 -12.47 -22.37
N GLU A 299 -4.48 -12.36 -23.65
CA GLU A 299 -5.14 -11.21 -24.28
C GLU A 299 -6.14 -11.71 -25.33
N ILE A 300 -7.06 -10.84 -25.73
CA ILE A 300 -8.05 -11.16 -26.76
C ILE A 300 -7.34 -11.24 -28.12
N PRO A 301 -7.35 -12.41 -28.82
CA PRO A 301 -6.71 -12.51 -30.13
C PRO A 301 -7.35 -11.57 -31.16
N HIS A 302 -6.55 -10.98 -32.06
CA HIS A 302 -7.04 -9.97 -33.01
C HIS A 302 -8.11 -10.48 -34.00
N ASN A 303 -8.12 -11.79 -34.27
CA ASN A 303 -8.97 -12.44 -35.27
C ASN A 303 -10.29 -13.00 -34.70
N VAL A 304 -10.73 -12.52 -33.54
CA VAL A 304 -12.03 -12.90 -32.94
C VAL A 304 -13.09 -11.84 -33.16
N SER A 305 -14.36 -12.24 -33.10
CA SER A 305 -15.51 -11.35 -33.15
C SER A 305 -15.39 -10.16 -32.18
N SER A 306 -16.09 -9.06 -32.47
CA SER A 306 -16.23 -7.95 -31.52
C SER A 306 -17.26 -8.25 -30.43
N THR A 307 -18.16 -9.21 -30.64
CA THR A 307 -19.26 -9.53 -29.71
C THR A 307 -19.58 -11.02 -29.69
N HIS A 308 -20.23 -11.49 -28.63
CA HIS A 308 -20.81 -12.83 -28.49
C HIS A 308 -19.82 -13.96 -28.77
N PHE A 309 -18.77 -14.04 -27.97
CA PHE A 309 -17.81 -15.12 -28.07
C PHE A 309 -17.28 -15.56 -26.70
N GLY A 310 -16.69 -16.75 -26.68
CA GLY A 310 -15.96 -17.31 -25.55
C GLY A 310 -14.51 -17.62 -25.92
N LEU A 311 -13.62 -17.39 -24.96
CA LEU A 311 -12.23 -17.83 -24.97
C LEU A 311 -11.98 -18.73 -23.77
N GLU A 312 -11.29 -19.82 -24.01
CA GLU A 312 -10.81 -20.73 -22.97
C GLU A 312 -9.31 -20.94 -23.17
N PHE A 313 -8.51 -20.43 -22.25
CA PHE A 313 -7.07 -20.57 -22.22
C PHE A 313 -6.68 -21.74 -21.32
N ASN A 314 -5.75 -22.58 -21.78
CA ASN A 314 -5.24 -23.73 -21.06
C ASN A 314 -3.72 -23.81 -21.18
N GLY A 315 -3.04 -24.01 -20.04
CA GLY A 315 -1.60 -24.17 -20.02
C GLY A 315 -1.04 -24.10 -18.61
N TYR A 316 0.16 -23.56 -18.49
CA TYR A 316 0.90 -23.46 -17.24
C TYR A 316 1.46 -22.05 -17.08
N LEU A 317 1.36 -21.54 -15.85
CA LEU A 317 2.05 -20.35 -15.40
C LEU A 317 3.36 -20.77 -14.72
N LEU A 318 4.50 -20.24 -15.17
CA LEU A 318 5.78 -20.44 -14.52
C LEU A 318 5.97 -19.41 -13.40
N ILE A 319 6.18 -19.92 -12.19
CA ILE A 319 6.51 -19.13 -11.00
C ILE A 319 8.03 -19.21 -10.76
N PRO A 320 8.76 -18.09 -10.79
CA PRO A 320 10.23 -18.10 -10.74
C PRO A 320 10.79 -18.34 -9.33
N GLU A 321 10.05 -17.98 -8.29
CA GLU A 321 10.45 -18.07 -6.88
C GLU A 321 9.26 -18.44 -5.99
N THR A 322 9.45 -19.26 -4.96
CA THR A 322 8.40 -19.52 -3.97
C THR A 322 8.13 -18.25 -3.18
N ASN A 323 6.97 -17.61 -3.36
CA ASN A 323 6.64 -16.34 -2.72
C ASN A 323 5.13 -16.05 -2.71
N ARG A 324 4.75 -14.90 -2.15
CA ARG A 324 3.41 -14.33 -2.28
C ARG A 324 3.29 -13.56 -3.59
N TYR A 325 2.19 -13.79 -4.30
CA TYR A 325 1.84 -13.16 -5.56
C TYR A 325 0.43 -12.60 -5.48
N ARG A 326 0.18 -11.44 -6.09
CA ARG A 326 -1.17 -10.96 -6.38
C ARG A 326 -1.46 -11.17 -7.86
N LEU A 327 -2.48 -11.96 -8.16
CA LEU A 327 -3.02 -12.13 -9.50
C LEU A 327 -4.14 -11.11 -9.67
N ASN A 328 -4.08 -10.30 -10.74
CA ASN A 328 -5.10 -9.33 -11.10
C ASN A 328 -5.75 -9.77 -12.42
N LEU A 329 -7.02 -10.15 -12.39
CA LEU A 329 -7.79 -10.49 -13.57
C LEU A 329 -8.71 -9.33 -13.91
N ARG A 330 -8.49 -8.71 -15.07
CA ARG A 330 -9.33 -7.63 -15.59
C ARG A 330 -10.09 -8.12 -16.81
N SER A 331 -11.41 -7.91 -16.81
CA SER A 331 -12.25 -8.18 -17.97
C SER A 331 -13.42 -7.21 -18.10
N ASP A 332 -13.79 -6.91 -19.35
CA ASP A 332 -15.13 -6.45 -19.73
C ASP A 332 -15.99 -7.69 -19.98
N ASP A 333 -17.22 -7.72 -19.46
CA ASP A 333 -17.96 -8.96 -19.23
C ASP A 333 -17.16 -9.98 -18.39
N GLY A 334 -17.51 -11.26 -18.46
CA GLY A 334 -17.10 -12.22 -17.44
C GLY A 334 -15.80 -12.96 -17.74
N SER A 335 -15.00 -13.16 -16.69
CA SER A 335 -13.84 -14.06 -16.70
C SER A 335 -13.68 -14.85 -15.40
N VAL A 336 -13.08 -16.03 -15.49
CA VAL A 336 -12.80 -16.89 -14.33
C VAL A 336 -11.42 -17.51 -14.48
N LEU A 337 -10.58 -17.37 -13.46
CA LEU A 337 -9.25 -17.99 -13.40
C LEU A 337 -9.26 -19.18 -12.44
N TYR A 338 -8.86 -20.33 -12.97
CA TYR A 338 -8.57 -21.54 -12.24
C TYR A 338 -7.07 -21.76 -12.16
N LEU A 339 -6.61 -22.18 -10.98
CA LEU A 339 -5.25 -22.67 -10.74
C LEU A 339 -5.39 -24.08 -10.15
N HIS A 340 -4.72 -25.07 -10.74
CA HIS A 340 -4.85 -26.48 -10.32
C HIS A 340 -6.31 -26.96 -10.24
N ASN A 341 -7.13 -26.59 -11.24
CA ASN A 341 -8.57 -26.88 -11.30
C ASN A 341 -9.43 -26.31 -10.16
N LYS A 342 -8.87 -25.40 -9.34
CA LYS A 342 -9.60 -24.68 -8.29
C LYS A 342 -9.78 -23.23 -8.69
N GLU A 343 -11.00 -22.74 -8.58
CA GLU A 343 -11.32 -21.34 -8.82
C GLU A 343 -10.51 -20.45 -7.86
N GLN A 344 -9.73 -19.52 -8.41
CA GLN A 344 -8.96 -18.56 -7.63
C GLN A 344 -9.55 -17.16 -7.74
N ILE A 345 -10.04 -16.80 -8.94
CA ILE A 345 -10.67 -15.51 -9.21
C ILE A 345 -11.94 -15.75 -10.01
N ASN A 346 -13.03 -15.17 -9.54
CA ASN A 346 -14.31 -15.15 -10.22
C ASN A 346 -14.69 -13.69 -10.52
N ASN A 347 -14.56 -13.32 -11.78
CA ASN A 347 -14.93 -12.03 -12.33
C ASN A 347 -16.05 -12.24 -13.37
N ASP A 348 -16.96 -13.18 -13.13
CA ASP A 348 -17.98 -13.61 -14.10
C ASP A 348 -19.22 -12.71 -14.11
N GLY A 349 -20.05 -12.89 -15.14
CA GLY A 349 -21.27 -12.12 -15.40
C GLY A 349 -21.03 -10.88 -16.28
N GLY A 350 -22.11 -10.31 -16.79
CA GLY A 350 -22.04 -9.10 -17.62
C GLY A 350 -21.76 -7.85 -16.79
N HIS A 351 -20.69 -7.12 -17.13
CA HIS A 351 -20.32 -5.87 -16.46
C HIS A 351 -19.28 -5.09 -17.28
N SER A 352 -19.19 -3.78 -17.04
CA SER A 352 -18.09 -2.99 -17.58
C SER A 352 -16.73 -3.45 -17.03
N ALA A 353 -15.66 -3.11 -17.75
CA ALA A 353 -14.31 -3.50 -17.43
C ALA A 353 -13.89 -3.23 -15.98
N LYS A 354 -13.67 -4.30 -15.21
CA LYS A 354 -13.26 -4.25 -13.80
C LYS A 354 -12.18 -5.29 -13.51
N THR A 355 -11.42 -5.05 -12.45
CA THR A 355 -10.34 -5.94 -11.99
C THR A 355 -10.76 -6.63 -10.68
N VAL A 356 -10.55 -7.94 -10.62
CA VAL A 356 -10.65 -8.72 -9.37
C VAL A 356 -9.28 -9.32 -9.08
N SER A 357 -8.82 -9.16 -7.85
CA SER A 357 -7.48 -9.56 -7.41
C SER A 357 -7.51 -10.67 -6.38
N LYS A 358 -6.51 -11.56 -6.41
CA LYS A 358 -6.31 -12.60 -5.38
C LYS A 358 -4.85 -12.71 -5.02
N GLU A 359 -4.57 -12.71 -3.71
CA GLU A 359 -3.24 -13.01 -3.19
C GLU A 359 -3.11 -14.51 -2.91
N LEU A 360 -2.04 -15.12 -3.43
CA LEU A 360 -1.72 -16.54 -3.28
C LEU A 360 -0.26 -16.70 -2.90
N VAL A 361 0.06 -17.75 -2.13
CA VAL A 361 1.45 -18.18 -1.93
C VAL A 361 1.71 -19.35 -2.86
N LEU A 362 2.60 -19.15 -3.84
CA LEU A 362 2.87 -20.11 -4.91
C LEU A 362 4.30 -20.62 -4.77
N GLU A 363 4.48 -21.93 -4.91
CA GLU A 363 5.80 -22.55 -5.00
C GLU A 363 6.47 -22.22 -6.34
N LYS A 364 7.80 -22.14 -6.35
CA LYS A 364 8.56 -22.09 -7.60
C LYS A 364 8.24 -23.30 -8.48
N GLY A 365 7.91 -23.06 -9.75
CA GLY A 365 7.66 -24.11 -10.74
C GLY A 365 6.45 -23.82 -11.60
N TYR A 366 5.95 -24.84 -12.29
CA TYR A 366 4.81 -24.71 -13.19
C TYR A 366 3.51 -24.91 -12.43
N HIS A 367 2.52 -24.06 -12.71
CA HIS A 367 1.17 -24.15 -12.15
C HIS A 367 0.16 -24.27 -13.29
N PRO A 368 -0.61 -25.37 -13.39
CA PRO A 368 -1.69 -25.49 -14.35
C PRO A 368 -2.70 -24.36 -14.17
N ILE A 369 -3.01 -23.68 -15.27
CA ILE A 369 -4.02 -22.63 -15.33
C ILE A 369 -5.07 -22.96 -16.39
N ASN A 370 -6.32 -22.64 -16.05
CA ASN A 370 -7.42 -22.55 -17.00
C ASN A 370 -8.08 -21.19 -16.81
N LEU A 371 -8.23 -20.43 -17.88
CA LEU A 371 -8.91 -19.13 -17.82
C LEU A 371 -10.03 -19.12 -18.83
N LEU A 372 -11.22 -18.81 -18.33
CA LEU A 372 -12.43 -18.63 -19.13
C LEU A 372 -12.71 -17.14 -19.26
N TYR A 373 -13.09 -16.71 -20.45
CA TYR A 373 -13.52 -15.33 -20.72
C TYR A 373 -14.66 -15.35 -21.73
N PHE A 374 -15.70 -14.56 -21.49
CA PHE A 374 -16.73 -14.34 -22.49
C PHE A 374 -16.91 -12.85 -22.76
N GLN A 375 -17.26 -12.55 -24.00
CA GLN A 375 -17.68 -11.23 -24.43
C GLN A 375 -19.14 -11.29 -24.88
N GLY A 376 -19.98 -10.45 -24.28
CA GLY A 376 -21.34 -10.17 -24.70
C GLY A 376 -21.36 -9.12 -25.81
N THR A 377 -21.45 -7.84 -25.47
CA THR A 377 -21.61 -6.74 -26.43
C THR A 377 -20.77 -5.52 -26.06
N MET A 378 -20.51 -4.65 -27.05
CA MET A 378 -19.81 -3.36 -26.89
C MET A 378 -18.29 -3.48 -26.70
N GLY A 379 -17.76 -3.00 -25.57
CA GLY A 379 -16.33 -3.03 -25.28
C GLY A 379 -15.85 -4.47 -25.11
N LYS A 380 -14.55 -4.71 -25.25
CA LYS A 380 -13.96 -6.00 -24.90
C LYS A 380 -12.58 -5.78 -24.31
N GLU A 381 -12.32 -6.40 -23.18
CA GLU A 381 -11.04 -6.29 -22.48
C GLU A 381 -10.78 -7.59 -21.73
N LEU A 382 -9.54 -8.06 -21.79
CA LEU A 382 -9.05 -9.18 -20.98
C LEU A 382 -7.56 -8.99 -20.75
N SER A 383 -7.14 -9.06 -19.48
CA SER A 383 -5.73 -9.13 -19.13
C SER A 383 -5.54 -9.85 -17.80
N LEU A 384 -4.45 -10.62 -17.68
CA LEU A 384 -3.96 -11.16 -16.41
C LEU A 384 -2.60 -10.52 -16.10
N SER A 385 -2.50 -9.80 -14.99
CA SER A 385 -1.21 -9.31 -14.47
C SER A 385 -0.86 -9.96 -13.14
N ILE A 386 0.45 -10.03 -12.85
CA ILE A 386 0.98 -10.65 -11.64
C ILE A 386 1.88 -9.64 -10.94
N GLU A 387 1.67 -9.43 -9.65
CA GLU A 387 2.54 -8.64 -8.79
C GLU A 387 3.25 -9.56 -7.79
N THR A 388 4.50 -9.23 -7.49
CA THR A 388 5.35 -9.88 -6.50
C THR A 388 5.73 -8.88 -5.41
N ILE A 389 6.34 -9.35 -4.32
CA ILE A 389 6.92 -8.44 -3.32
C ILE A 389 7.97 -7.46 -3.90
N ARG A 390 8.52 -7.74 -5.10
CA ARG A 390 9.53 -6.93 -5.78
C ARG A 390 8.95 -6.04 -6.90
N GLY A 391 7.62 -6.06 -7.11
CA GLY A 391 6.94 -5.34 -8.20
C GLY A 391 6.28 -6.28 -9.21
N GLU A 392 5.90 -5.74 -10.36
CA GLU A 392 5.23 -6.49 -11.43
C GLU A 392 6.11 -7.62 -11.99
N LEU A 393 5.48 -8.74 -12.30
CA LEU A 393 6.07 -9.89 -12.97
C LEU A 393 5.30 -10.13 -14.28
N THR A 394 6.02 -10.11 -15.39
CA THR A 394 5.47 -10.54 -16.68
C THR A 394 5.13 -12.03 -16.61
N PRO A 395 3.87 -12.44 -16.86
CA PRO A 395 3.50 -13.85 -16.84
C PRO A 395 4.27 -14.66 -17.90
N GLU A 396 4.98 -15.69 -17.47
CA GLU A 396 5.59 -16.68 -18.37
C GLU A 396 4.66 -17.88 -18.51
N LEU A 397 4.17 -18.11 -19.73
CA LEU A 397 3.11 -19.07 -20.02
C LEU A 397 3.60 -20.21 -20.91
N PHE A 398 3.10 -21.41 -20.66
CA PHE A 398 3.48 -22.63 -21.38
C PHE A 398 2.28 -23.51 -21.71
N HIS A 399 2.40 -24.34 -22.74
CA HIS A 399 1.43 -25.35 -23.13
C HIS A 399 2.13 -26.70 -23.37
N ASP A 400 1.34 -27.77 -23.35
CA ASP A 400 1.78 -29.14 -23.64
C ASP A 400 2.05 -29.39 -25.13
#